data_AF-A0A6M4MCH7-F1
#
_entry.id   AF-A0A6M4MCH7-F1
#
_cell.length_a   1.000
_cell.length_b   1.000
_cell.length_c   1.000
_cell.angle_alpha   90.00
_cell.angle_beta   90.00
_cell.angle_gamma   90.00
#
_symmetry.space_group_name_H-M   'P 1'
#
loop_
_entity.id
_entity.type
_entity.pdbx_description
1 polymer ?
#
loop_
_entity_poly.entity_id
_entity_poly.type
_entity_poly.pdbx_seq_one_letter_code
_entity_poly.pdbx_strand_id
1 'polypeptide(L)'
;MTTNPLEQISHRHRFWCIVIMAMGTFILGITEFATMPMLPLIASSFNATPAEAGNVISAYAIGVVVGAPLLMLTTTKMNRRTALMLFAFLMFAANSLSSNAASLMQLTFFRFLSGLPHGAYFGTAFLLAADMAPKGKRANYMSRVFFGLTFATICGVPLVTLIGQYSSWRLCMLAVGVMALVTVMLLYLVLPSSPVTKPSNMMNELGVLKNKLVWSILGICIIGFGGVFCIYTYLADTILTVTNAPEISISIAMVLFGVGTTTGNWICGKYADQSPVNTSGIALIASILVSLCFVYAAYELWTLYLAVFCLGCSVGLAAVIQSMLFDASPDGHSMIGALVQCGFNTANAIGPWAGGLMLATGAAPNYTGYVAAMLFSGGFLMWLVSSVQIKRRLQPSLC
;
A
#
# COMPACT_ATOMS: atom_id res chain seq x y z
N MET A 1 9.59 8.14 39.93
CA MET A 1 10.07 7.97 38.55
C MET A 1 9.66 6.58 38.09
N THR A 2 8.52 6.44 37.41
CA THR A 2 8.10 5.15 36.83
C THR A 2 8.94 4.91 35.58
N THR A 3 9.93 4.04 35.68
CA THR A 3 10.74 3.57 34.55
C THR A 3 9.83 3.00 33.47
N ASN A 4 10.01 3.44 32.23
CA ASN A 4 9.19 2.97 31.10
C ASN A 4 9.36 1.44 30.95
N PRO A 5 8.29 0.62 31.00
CA PRO A 5 8.40 -0.84 30.89
C PRO A 5 9.14 -1.30 29.62
N LEU A 6 9.15 -0.47 28.58
CA LEU A 6 9.84 -0.71 27.31
C LEU A 6 11.37 -0.49 27.39
N GLU A 7 11.89 0.15 28.44
CA GLU A 7 13.34 0.33 28.64
C GLU A 7 13.99 -0.89 29.31
N GLN A 8 13.22 -1.71 30.03
CA GLN A 8 13.72 -2.85 30.80
C GLN A 8 13.73 -4.17 30.03
N ILE A 9 13.23 -4.20 28.79
CA ILE A 9 13.16 -5.42 27.99
C ILE A 9 14.51 -5.80 27.37
N SER A 10 14.89 -7.06 27.57
CA SER A 10 16.08 -7.68 26.97
C SER A 10 16.10 -7.50 25.45
N HIS A 11 17.30 -7.48 24.86
CA HIS A 11 17.46 -7.37 23.40
C HIS A 11 16.70 -8.47 22.64
N ARG A 12 16.70 -9.70 23.19
CA ARG A 12 15.98 -10.85 22.63
C ARG A 12 14.45 -10.65 22.65
N HIS A 13 13.88 -10.10 23.72
CA HIS A 13 12.45 -9.79 23.78
C HIS A 13 12.07 -8.69 22.78
N ARG A 14 12.89 -7.64 22.65
CA ARG A 14 12.67 -6.56 21.66
C ARG A 14 12.62 -7.10 20.23
N PHE A 15 13.54 -7.99 19.89
CA PHE A 15 13.55 -8.64 18.58
C PHE A 15 12.22 -9.33 18.28
N TRP A 16 11.72 -10.17 19.20
CA TRP A 16 10.44 -10.87 19.00
C TRP A 16 9.23 -9.93 18.91
N CYS A 17 9.20 -8.85 19.69
CA CYS A 17 8.14 -7.85 19.56
C CYS A 17 8.11 -7.24 18.16
N ILE A 18 9.28 -6.92 17.60
CA ILE A 18 9.40 -6.38 16.23
C ILE A 18 8.97 -7.42 15.20
N VAL A 19 9.38 -8.68 15.34
CA VAL A 19 8.97 -9.77 14.44
C VAL A 19 7.45 -9.95 14.44
N ILE A 20 6.81 -9.94 15.62
CA ILE A 20 5.36 -10.12 15.73
C ILE A 20 4.60 -8.91 15.16
N MET A 21 5.10 -7.69 15.36
CA MET A 21 4.53 -6.51 14.70
C MET A 21 4.74 -6.54 13.18
N ALA A 22 5.88 -7.04 12.70
CA ALA A 22 6.15 -7.24 11.28
C ALA A 22 5.28 -8.35 10.67
N MET A 23 4.88 -9.37 11.46
CA MET A 23 3.94 -10.38 11.01
C MET A 23 2.57 -9.76 10.67
N GLY A 24 2.11 -8.76 11.43
CA GLY A 24 0.88 -8.04 11.10
C GLY A 24 0.99 -7.20 9.83
N THR A 25 2.12 -6.50 9.59
CA THR A 25 2.31 -5.77 8.34
C THR A 25 2.48 -6.69 7.13
N PHE A 26 3.04 -7.89 7.32
CA PHE A 26 3.07 -8.95 6.32
C PHE A 26 1.67 -9.44 5.94
N ILE A 27 0.82 -9.70 6.95
CA ILE A 27 -0.59 -10.09 6.75
C ILE A 27 -1.34 -9.00 5.98
N LEU A 28 -1.15 -7.73 6.33
CA LEU A 28 -1.74 -6.61 5.60
C LEU A 28 -1.29 -6.59 4.14
N GLY A 29 -0.01 -6.79 3.86
CA GLY A 29 0.52 -6.86 2.50
C GLY A 29 -0.09 -7.99 1.68
N ILE A 30 -0.21 -9.19 2.25
CA ILE A 30 -0.89 -10.30 1.56
C ILE A 30 -2.37 -9.94 1.32
N THR A 31 -3.06 -9.47 2.35
CA THR A 31 -4.49 -9.13 2.28
C THR A 31 -4.78 -8.10 1.19
N GLU A 32 -3.93 -7.09 1.08
CA GLU A 32 -4.07 -6.01 0.09
C GLU A 32 -3.72 -6.52 -1.31
N PHE A 33 -2.50 -7.03 -1.50
CA PHE A 33 -1.90 -7.20 -2.82
C PHE A 33 -2.15 -8.57 -3.45
N ALA A 34 -2.39 -9.63 -2.69
CA ALA A 34 -2.62 -10.96 -3.27
C ALA A 34 -3.99 -11.08 -3.97
N THR A 35 -4.94 -10.20 -3.65
CA THR A 35 -6.27 -10.18 -4.29
C THR A 35 -6.19 -9.82 -5.77
N MET A 36 -5.22 -8.98 -6.16
CA MET A 36 -5.04 -8.49 -7.54
C MET A 36 -4.67 -9.62 -8.53
N PRO A 37 -3.59 -10.39 -8.35
CA PRO A 37 -3.28 -11.50 -9.25
C PRO A 37 -4.29 -12.66 -9.17
N MET A 38 -5.07 -12.72 -8.10
CA MET A 38 -6.15 -13.72 -7.93
C MET A 38 -7.50 -13.24 -8.48
N LEU A 39 -7.57 -12.04 -9.08
CA LEU A 39 -8.81 -11.45 -9.57
C LEU A 39 -9.56 -12.37 -10.57
N PRO A 40 -8.90 -13.08 -11.51
CA PRO A 40 -9.59 -14.00 -12.41
C PRO A 40 -10.26 -15.18 -11.67
N LEU A 41 -9.65 -15.66 -10.58
CA LEU A 41 -10.19 -16.74 -9.74
C LEU A 41 -11.43 -16.28 -8.95
N ILE A 42 -11.42 -15.02 -8.51
CA ILE A 42 -12.55 -14.39 -7.81
C ILE A 42 -13.69 -14.15 -8.80
N ALA A 43 -13.39 -13.58 -9.97
CA ALA A 43 -14.36 -13.29 -11.02
C ALA A 43 -15.09 -14.56 -11.47
N SER A 44 -14.34 -15.62 -11.79
CA SER A 44 -14.91 -16.93 -12.15
C SER A 44 -15.77 -17.54 -11.05
N SER A 45 -15.38 -17.42 -9.78
CA SER A 45 -16.15 -17.96 -8.65
C SER A 45 -17.53 -17.34 -8.45
N PHE A 46 -17.76 -16.13 -8.98
CA PHE A 46 -19.03 -15.43 -8.87
C PHE A 46 -19.70 -15.19 -10.23
N ASN A 47 -19.17 -15.77 -11.32
CA ASN A 47 -19.59 -15.49 -12.70
C ASN A 47 -19.64 -13.98 -13.00
N ALA A 48 -18.64 -13.25 -12.50
CA ALA A 48 -18.54 -11.80 -12.65
C ALA A 48 -17.51 -11.43 -13.72
N THR A 49 -17.66 -10.23 -14.28
CA THR A 49 -16.66 -9.64 -15.17
C THR A 49 -15.43 -9.17 -14.38
N PRO A 50 -14.25 -9.03 -15.02
CA PRO A 50 -13.07 -8.43 -14.37
C PRO A 50 -13.35 -7.03 -13.81
N ALA A 51 -14.14 -6.22 -14.54
CA ALA A 51 -14.55 -4.88 -14.10
C ALA A 51 -15.34 -4.91 -12.79
N GLU A 52 -16.30 -5.83 -12.65
CA GLU A 52 -17.07 -6.00 -11.42
C GLU A 52 -16.20 -6.53 -10.29
N ALA A 53 -15.34 -7.51 -10.58
CA ALA A 53 -14.42 -8.08 -9.60
C ALA A 53 -13.41 -7.04 -9.09
N GLY A 54 -12.97 -6.09 -9.93
CA GLY A 54 -12.08 -5.00 -9.56
C GLY A 54 -12.59 -4.14 -8.38
N ASN A 55 -13.92 -4.07 -8.19
CA ASN A 55 -14.52 -3.36 -7.06
C ASN A 55 -14.11 -3.96 -5.70
N VAL A 56 -13.78 -5.25 -5.62
CA VAL A 56 -13.27 -5.94 -4.43
C VAL A 56 -11.96 -5.31 -3.94
N ILE A 57 -11.13 -4.85 -4.88
CA ILE A 57 -9.85 -4.22 -4.61
C ILE A 57 -10.06 -2.76 -4.22
N SER A 58 -10.87 -2.01 -5.00
CA SER A 58 -11.20 -0.63 -4.66
C SER A 58 -11.87 -0.51 -3.29
N ALA A 59 -12.76 -1.44 -2.93
CA ALA A 59 -13.44 -1.44 -1.64
C ALA A 59 -12.47 -1.61 -0.47
N TYR A 60 -11.47 -2.50 -0.60
CA TYR A 60 -10.41 -2.62 0.40
C TYR A 60 -9.69 -1.29 0.61
N ALA A 61 -9.26 -0.67 -0.48
CA ALA A 61 -8.50 0.56 -0.44
C ALA A 61 -9.32 1.74 0.13
N ILE A 62 -10.60 1.84 -0.20
CA ILE A 62 -11.55 2.78 0.44
C ILE A 62 -11.66 2.48 1.94
N GLY A 63 -11.71 1.20 2.32
CA GLY A 63 -11.66 0.76 3.71
C GLY A 63 -10.44 1.28 4.44
N VAL A 64 -9.25 1.25 3.82
CA VAL A 64 -8.02 1.81 4.42
C VAL A 64 -8.14 3.32 4.63
N VAL A 65 -8.62 4.06 3.62
CA VAL A 65 -8.76 5.54 3.67
C VAL A 65 -9.74 5.96 4.77
N VAL A 66 -10.85 5.26 4.92
CA VAL A 66 -11.87 5.54 5.95
C VAL A 66 -11.42 5.05 7.32
N GLY A 67 -10.87 3.85 7.40
CA GLY A 67 -10.56 3.18 8.64
C GLY A 67 -9.35 3.78 9.36
N ALA A 68 -8.34 4.25 8.62
CA ALA A 68 -7.16 4.88 9.21
C ALA A 68 -7.51 6.03 10.18
N PRO A 69 -8.21 7.11 9.77
CA PRO A 69 -8.59 8.19 10.70
C PRO A 69 -9.60 7.72 11.75
N LEU A 70 -10.60 6.92 11.36
CA LEU A 70 -11.66 6.48 12.28
C LEU A 70 -11.10 5.67 13.45
N LEU A 71 -10.29 4.65 13.15
CA LEU A 71 -9.72 3.76 14.16
C LEU A 71 -8.58 4.44 14.92
N MET A 72 -7.75 5.27 14.28
CA MET A 72 -6.73 6.03 15.03
C MET A 72 -7.36 6.98 16.04
N LEU A 73 -8.41 7.72 15.67
CA LEU A 73 -9.09 8.67 16.58
C LEU A 73 -9.76 7.96 17.77
N THR A 74 -10.46 6.86 17.50
CA THR A 74 -11.16 6.08 18.53
C THR A 74 -10.23 5.29 19.45
N THR A 75 -9.02 4.96 19.00
CA THR A 75 -8.04 4.20 19.81
C THR A 75 -6.91 5.05 20.41
N THR A 76 -6.94 6.39 20.24
CA THR A 76 -5.89 7.31 20.72
C THR A 76 -5.50 7.14 22.19
N LYS A 77 -6.46 6.81 23.07
CA LYS A 77 -6.23 6.63 24.51
C LYS A 77 -6.05 5.17 24.91
N MET A 78 -6.22 4.24 23.98
CA MET A 78 -6.14 2.81 24.25
C MET A 78 -4.69 2.38 24.42
N ASN A 79 -4.45 1.39 25.28
CA ASN A 79 -3.14 0.75 25.37
C ASN A 79 -2.73 0.23 23.98
N ARG A 80 -1.50 0.54 23.54
CA ARG A 80 -1.07 0.22 22.17
C ARG A 80 -1.07 -1.28 21.88
N ARG A 81 -0.77 -2.11 22.89
CA ARG A 81 -0.89 -3.57 22.76
C ARG A 81 -2.33 -3.97 22.49
N THR A 82 -3.28 -3.43 23.24
CA THR A 82 -4.71 -3.69 23.05
C THR A 82 -5.19 -3.20 21.68
N ALA A 83 -4.72 -2.05 21.22
CA ALA A 83 -5.00 -1.54 19.87
C ALA A 83 -4.51 -2.49 18.78
N LEU A 84 -3.26 -2.94 18.85
CA LEU A 84 -2.71 -3.90 17.89
C LEU A 84 -3.48 -5.23 17.89
N MET A 85 -3.86 -5.73 19.07
CA MET A 85 -4.68 -6.94 19.17
C MET A 85 -6.08 -6.74 18.56
N LEU A 86 -6.73 -5.60 18.82
CA LEU A 86 -8.02 -5.27 18.22
C LEU A 86 -7.94 -5.23 16.70
N PHE A 87 -6.93 -4.54 16.16
CA PHE A 87 -6.76 -4.42 14.71
C PHE A 87 -6.44 -5.76 14.05
N ALA A 88 -5.55 -6.57 14.64
CA ALA A 88 -5.27 -7.91 14.16
C ALA A 88 -6.51 -8.83 14.25
N PHE A 89 -7.34 -8.66 15.28
CA PHE A 89 -8.61 -9.38 15.38
C PHE A 89 -9.61 -8.95 14.30
N LEU A 90 -9.71 -7.65 13.99
CA LEU A 90 -10.50 -7.16 12.87
C LEU A 90 -10.01 -7.73 11.53
N MET A 91 -8.69 -7.83 11.34
CA MET A 91 -8.11 -8.50 10.16
C MET A 91 -8.52 -9.98 10.10
N PHE A 92 -8.48 -10.70 11.22
CA PHE A 92 -8.94 -12.09 11.31
C PHE A 92 -10.42 -12.21 10.92
N ALA A 93 -11.29 -11.42 11.57
CA ALA A 93 -12.72 -11.49 11.37
C ALA A 93 -13.09 -11.17 9.91
N ALA A 94 -12.57 -10.06 9.38
CA ALA A 94 -12.92 -9.62 8.02
C ALA A 94 -12.39 -10.58 6.93
N ASN A 95 -11.16 -11.09 7.04
CA ASN A 95 -10.63 -12.06 6.08
C ASN A 95 -11.37 -13.41 6.15
N SER A 96 -11.73 -13.85 7.37
CA SER A 96 -12.53 -15.07 7.56
C SER A 96 -13.92 -14.91 6.95
N LEU A 97 -14.55 -13.74 7.11
CA LEU A 97 -15.81 -13.41 6.44
C LEU A 97 -15.63 -13.39 4.90
N SER A 98 -14.58 -12.76 4.38
CA SER A 98 -14.27 -12.76 2.93
C SER A 98 -14.13 -14.17 2.35
N SER A 99 -13.50 -15.10 3.08
CA SER A 99 -13.37 -16.49 2.64
C SER A 99 -14.73 -17.21 2.50
N ASN A 100 -15.75 -16.78 3.25
CA ASN A 100 -17.10 -17.36 3.26
C ASN A 100 -18.11 -16.51 2.47
N ALA A 101 -17.66 -15.56 1.65
CA ALA A 101 -18.56 -14.72 0.87
C ALA A 101 -19.36 -15.56 -0.15
N ALA A 102 -20.69 -15.41 -0.09
CA ALA A 102 -21.66 -16.10 -0.95
C ALA A 102 -21.99 -15.31 -2.22
N SER A 103 -21.66 -14.01 -2.26
CA SER A 103 -21.80 -13.16 -3.46
C SER A 103 -20.65 -12.17 -3.58
N LEU A 104 -20.45 -11.64 -4.79
CA LEU A 104 -19.42 -10.62 -5.04
C LEU A 104 -19.67 -9.37 -4.21
N MET A 105 -20.93 -8.92 -4.09
CA MET A 105 -21.29 -7.76 -3.27
C MET A 105 -20.92 -7.98 -1.79
N GLN A 106 -21.19 -9.18 -1.26
CA GLN A 106 -20.82 -9.54 0.10
C GLN A 106 -19.29 -9.56 0.27
N LEU A 107 -18.55 -10.11 -0.70
CA LEU A 107 -17.10 -10.07 -0.70
C LEU A 107 -16.59 -8.62 -0.71
N THR A 108 -17.10 -7.76 -1.57
CA THR A 108 -16.74 -6.34 -1.68
C THR A 108 -16.95 -5.62 -0.34
N PHE A 109 -18.07 -5.86 0.34
CA PHE A 109 -18.31 -5.30 1.67
C PHE A 109 -17.32 -5.82 2.72
N PHE A 110 -17.06 -7.12 2.75
CA PHE A 110 -16.07 -7.70 3.68
C PHE A 110 -14.65 -7.21 3.39
N ARG A 111 -14.33 -6.93 2.13
CA ARG A 111 -13.06 -6.32 1.74
C ARG A 111 -12.91 -4.91 2.26
N PHE A 112 -13.97 -4.09 2.16
CA PHE A 112 -14.02 -2.79 2.83
C PHE A 112 -13.73 -2.92 4.33
N LEU A 113 -14.37 -3.87 5.02
CA LEU A 113 -14.09 -4.12 6.44
C LEU A 113 -12.64 -4.55 6.70
N SER A 114 -12.06 -5.39 5.83
CA SER A 114 -10.66 -5.84 5.98
C SER A 114 -9.64 -4.73 5.75
N GLY A 115 -10.01 -3.68 5.03
CA GLY A 115 -9.19 -2.47 4.85
C GLY A 115 -9.18 -1.57 6.08
N LEU A 116 -10.26 -1.54 6.86
CA LEU A 116 -10.40 -0.63 8.01
C LEU A 116 -9.20 -0.64 8.98
N PRO A 117 -8.72 -1.80 9.48
CA PRO A 117 -7.63 -1.83 10.46
C PRO A 117 -6.25 -1.50 9.88
N HIS A 118 -6.10 -1.44 8.56
CA HIS A 118 -4.79 -1.38 7.90
C HIS A 118 -3.93 -0.20 8.39
N GLY A 119 -4.39 1.03 8.15
CA GLY A 119 -3.61 2.22 8.47
C GLY A 119 -3.39 2.39 9.98
N ALA A 120 -4.39 2.02 10.79
CA ALA A 120 -4.31 2.12 12.24
C ALA A 120 -3.33 1.11 12.85
N TYR A 121 -3.27 -0.11 12.32
CA TYR A 121 -2.25 -1.09 12.71
C TYR A 121 -0.85 -0.59 12.36
N PHE A 122 -0.63 -0.14 11.12
CA PHE A 122 0.66 0.41 10.69
C PHE A 122 1.13 1.54 11.59
N GLY A 123 0.30 2.56 11.82
CA GLY A 123 0.63 3.70 12.65
C GLY A 123 0.98 3.28 14.09
N THR A 124 0.17 2.40 14.69
CA THR A 124 0.38 1.95 16.07
C THR A 124 1.64 1.09 16.20
N ALA A 125 1.88 0.17 15.27
CA ALA A 125 3.05 -0.70 15.27
C ALA A 125 4.34 0.09 15.07
N PHE A 126 4.33 1.10 14.19
CA PHE A 126 5.46 1.98 13.96
C PHE A 126 5.80 2.83 15.17
N LEU A 127 4.79 3.44 15.80
CA LEU A 127 5.00 4.23 17.02
C LEU A 127 5.56 3.36 18.15
N LEU A 128 5.04 2.14 18.31
CA LEU A 128 5.55 1.23 19.34
C LEU A 128 6.98 0.78 19.04
N ALA A 129 7.29 0.42 17.79
CA ALA A 129 8.65 0.09 17.38
C ALA A 129 9.63 1.25 17.58
N ALA A 130 9.20 2.47 17.26
CA ALA A 130 10.00 3.69 17.44
C ALA A 130 10.26 4.00 18.92
N ASP A 131 9.34 3.65 19.82
CA ASP A 131 9.48 3.87 21.26
C ASP A 131 10.30 2.76 21.95
N MET A 132 10.41 1.58 21.34
CA MET A 132 11.31 0.49 21.77
C MET A 132 12.76 0.69 21.27
N ALA A 133 12.97 1.64 20.36
CA ALA A 133 14.24 1.86 19.71
C ALA A 133 15.23 2.61 20.63
N PRO A 134 16.52 2.24 20.62
CA PRO A 134 17.57 3.07 21.19
C PRO A 134 17.60 4.48 20.57
N LYS A 135 18.15 5.46 21.30
CA LYS A 135 18.36 6.83 20.80
C LYS A 135 19.06 6.80 19.43
N GLY A 136 18.52 7.56 18.47
CA GLY A 136 19.03 7.64 17.10
C GLY A 136 18.69 6.45 16.18
N LYS A 137 17.99 5.41 16.66
CA LYS A 137 17.66 4.20 15.88
C LYS A 137 16.17 4.00 15.59
N ARG A 138 15.32 5.02 15.81
CA ARG A 138 13.86 4.93 15.61
C ARG A 138 13.49 4.47 14.20
N ALA A 139 14.05 5.12 13.17
CA ALA A 139 13.82 4.76 11.77
C ALA A 139 14.20 3.30 11.46
N ASN A 140 15.30 2.80 12.04
CA ASN A 140 15.73 1.40 11.84
C ASN A 140 14.74 0.39 12.44
N TYR A 141 14.10 0.72 13.57
CA TYR A 141 13.11 -0.17 14.18
C TYR A 141 11.77 -0.12 13.43
N MET A 142 11.36 1.06 12.99
CA MET A 142 10.19 1.23 12.12
C MET A 142 10.37 0.47 10.80
N SER A 143 11.56 0.55 10.17
CA SER A 143 11.83 -0.14 8.91
C SER A 143 11.81 -1.66 9.05
N ARG A 144 12.20 -2.22 10.21
CA ARG A 144 12.08 -3.67 10.48
C ARG A 144 10.62 -4.13 10.57
N VAL A 145 9.71 -3.28 11.06
CA VAL A 145 8.27 -3.57 11.02
C VAL A 145 7.74 -3.43 9.60
N PHE A 146 8.17 -2.42 8.85
CA PHE A 146 7.79 -2.24 7.44
C PHE A 146 8.29 -3.39 6.55
N PHE A 147 9.41 -4.02 6.90
CA PHE A 147 9.96 -5.17 6.18
C PHE A 147 8.96 -6.31 6.01
N GLY A 148 8.00 -6.49 6.94
CA GLY A 148 6.91 -7.45 6.77
C GLY A 148 6.10 -7.20 5.49
N LEU A 149 5.76 -5.95 5.19
CA LEU A 149 5.06 -5.56 3.96
C LEU A 149 5.93 -5.81 2.72
N THR A 150 7.21 -5.45 2.78
CA THR A 150 8.16 -5.69 1.68
C THR A 150 8.30 -7.18 1.39
N PHE A 151 8.39 -8.01 2.43
CA PHE A 151 8.46 -9.45 2.28
C PHE A 151 7.14 -10.02 1.74
N ALA A 152 5.99 -9.46 2.14
CA ALA A 152 4.70 -9.83 1.58
C ALA A 152 4.63 -9.58 0.08
N THR A 153 5.06 -8.43 -0.41
CA THR A 153 4.95 -8.12 -1.85
C THR A 153 5.93 -8.92 -2.71
N ILE A 154 7.15 -9.18 -2.24
CA ILE A 154 8.18 -9.90 -3.01
C ILE A 154 7.97 -11.42 -2.97
N CYS A 155 7.65 -11.97 -1.79
CA CYS A 155 7.59 -13.42 -1.58
C CYS A 155 6.16 -13.89 -1.31
N GLY A 156 5.44 -13.19 -0.44
CA GLY A 156 4.10 -13.60 0.02
C GLY A 156 3.07 -13.63 -1.11
N VAL A 157 2.96 -12.55 -1.89
CA VAL A 157 1.98 -12.41 -2.96
C VAL A 157 2.17 -13.46 -4.06
N PRO A 158 3.37 -13.68 -4.63
CA PRO A 158 3.58 -14.77 -5.58
C PRO A 158 3.22 -16.14 -5.00
N LEU A 159 3.64 -16.42 -3.75
CA LEU A 159 3.36 -17.70 -3.11
C LEU A 159 1.85 -17.93 -2.90
N VAL A 160 1.14 -16.93 -2.40
CA VAL A 160 -0.30 -16.99 -2.17
C VAL A 160 -1.07 -17.08 -3.49
N THR A 161 -0.57 -16.42 -4.55
CA THR A 161 -1.10 -16.54 -5.91
C THR A 161 -0.99 -17.97 -6.41
N LEU A 162 0.19 -18.60 -6.30
CA LEU A 162 0.40 -20.00 -6.67
C LEU A 162 -0.54 -20.94 -5.90
N ILE A 163 -0.62 -20.76 -4.57
CA ILE A 163 -1.53 -21.56 -3.75
C ILE A 163 -2.97 -21.35 -4.22
N GLY A 164 -3.36 -20.12 -4.54
CA GLY A 164 -4.70 -19.78 -5.05
C GLY A 164 -5.04 -20.48 -6.36
N GLN A 165 -4.09 -20.52 -7.30
CA GLN A 165 -4.22 -21.18 -8.60
C GLN A 165 -4.43 -22.69 -8.46
N TYR A 166 -3.65 -23.36 -7.61
CA TYR A 166 -3.76 -24.81 -7.41
C TYR A 166 -4.82 -25.25 -6.40
N SER A 167 -5.39 -24.31 -5.63
CA SER A 167 -6.39 -24.63 -4.60
C SER A 167 -7.62 -23.73 -4.71
N SER A 168 -7.77 -22.75 -3.82
CA SER A 168 -8.88 -21.83 -3.81
C SER A 168 -8.47 -20.50 -3.18
N TRP A 169 -8.91 -19.41 -3.80
CA TRP A 169 -8.73 -18.08 -3.22
C TRP A 169 -9.41 -17.92 -1.86
N ARG A 170 -10.48 -18.70 -1.59
CA ARG A 170 -11.16 -18.73 -0.29
C ARG A 170 -10.24 -19.29 0.79
N LEU A 171 -9.51 -20.37 0.50
CA LEU A 171 -8.55 -20.95 1.44
C LEU A 171 -7.38 -20.00 1.70
N CYS A 172 -6.91 -19.27 0.69
CA CYS A 172 -5.91 -18.22 0.87
C CYS A 172 -6.39 -17.13 1.85
N MET A 173 -7.61 -16.62 1.67
CA MET A 173 -8.20 -15.62 2.58
C MET A 173 -8.38 -16.17 4.01
N LEU A 174 -8.82 -17.42 4.15
CA LEU A 174 -8.94 -18.09 5.44
C LEU A 174 -7.57 -18.23 6.13
N ALA A 175 -6.54 -18.66 5.39
CA ALA A 175 -5.18 -18.79 5.91
C ALA A 175 -4.64 -17.44 6.42
N VAL A 176 -4.89 -16.35 5.69
CA VAL A 176 -4.57 -14.99 6.13
C VAL A 176 -5.32 -14.62 7.41
N GLY A 177 -6.60 -14.97 7.52
CA GLY A 177 -7.37 -14.82 8.75
C GLY A 177 -6.74 -15.57 9.93
N VAL A 178 -6.42 -16.86 9.75
CA VAL A 178 -5.78 -17.69 10.79
C VAL A 178 -4.43 -17.10 11.21
N MET A 179 -3.61 -16.61 10.28
CA MET A 179 -2.35 -15.92 10.63
C MET A 179 -2.59 -14.66 11.46
N ALA A 180 -3.66 -13.91 11.18
CA ALA A 180 -4.04 -12.75 11.98
C ALA A 180 -4.47 -13.14 13.41
N LEU A 181 -5.22 -14.24 13.56
CA LEU A 181 -5.59 -14.77 14.87
C LEU A 181 -4.36 -15.24 15.66
N VAL A 182 -3.42 -15.93 15.02
CA VAL A 182 -2.13 -16.30 15.63
C VAL A 182 -1.37 -15.04 16.06
N THR A 183 -1.38 -13.99 15.24
CA THR A 183 -0.77 -12.69 15.59
C THR A 183 -1.41 -12.08 16.83
N VAL A 184 -2.74 -12.15 16.99
CA VAL A 184 -3.42 -11.69 18.22
C VAL A 184 -2.89 -12.44 19.44
N MET A 185 -2.78 -13.77 19.37
CA MET A 185 -2.25 -14.59 20.48
C MET A 185 -0.79 -14.22 20.80
N LEU A 186 0.05 -14.08 19.78
CA LEU A 186 1.46 -13.71 19.95
C LEU A 186 1.64 -12.30 20.53
N LEU A 187 0.81 -11.33 20.10
CA LEU A 187 0.79 -9.98 20.66
C LEU A 187 0.40 -10.01 22.15
N TYR A 188 -0.57 -10.83 22.54
CA TYR A 188 -0.96 -10.98 23.94
C TYR A 188 0.17 -11.56 24.79
N LEU A 189 0.83 -12.62 24.30
CA LEU A 189 1.83 -13.39 25.04
C LEU A 189 3.19 -12.68 25.14
N VAL A 190 3.62 -11.99 24.08
CA VAL A 190 5.00 -11.49 23.97
C VAL A 190 5.09 -9.97 24.13
N LEU A 191 4.09 -9.22 23.68
CA LEU A 191 4.15 -7.77 23.71
C LEU A 191 3.83 -7.27 25.12
N PRO A 192 4.70 -6.46 25.76
CA PRO A 192 4.40 -5.89 27.06
C PRO A 192 3.26 -4.86 26.94
N SER A 193 2.57 -4.63 28.05
CA SER A 193 1.59 -3.56 28.16
C SER A 193 2.26 -2.21 27.88
N SER A 194 1.70 -1.42 26.96
CA SER A 194 2.22 -0.11 26.58
C SER A 194 1.11 0.95 26.70
N PRO A 195 0.76 1.39 27.92
CA PRO A 195 -0.21 2.44 28.13
C PRO A 195 0.25 3.76 27.51
N VAL A 196 -0.70 4.52 26.95
CA VAL A 196 -0.41 5.82 26.34
C VAL A 196 -0.28 6.87 27.44
N THR A 197 0.93 7.41 27.63
CA THR A 197 1.22 8.43 28.66
C THR A 197 0.98 9.85 28.17
N LYS A 198 1.06 10.08 26.86
CA LYS A 198 0.71 11.35 26.21
C LYS A 198 -0.07 11.03 24.93
N PRO A 199 -1.40 11.19 24.92
CA PRO A 199 -2.18 11.03 23.70
C PRO A 199 -1.70 12.05 22.66
N SER A 200 -1.42 11.59 21.45
CA SER A 200 -1.11 12.50 20.35
C SER A 200 -2.36 13.29 20.00
N ASN A 201 -2.28 14.63 19.99
CA ASN A 201 -3.40 15.47 19.62
C ASN A 201 -3.40 15.68 18.11
N MET A 202 -3.82 14.66 17.35
CA MET A 202 -3.80 14.66 15.88
C MET A 202 -4.62 15.84 15.29
N MET A 203 -5.62 16.32 16.04
CA MET A 203 -6.39 17.53 15.73
C MET A 203 -5.51 18.78 15.60
N ASN A 204 -4.44 18.89 16.40
CA ASN A 204 -3.54 20.03 16.37
C ASN A 204 -2.66 20.05 15.11
N GLU A 205 -2.46 18.89 14.48
CA GLU A 205 -1.70 18.76 13.22
C GLU A 205 -2.59 18.94 11.97
N LEU A 206 -3.92 19.13 12.10
CA LEU A 206 -4.81 19.42 10.97
C LEU A 206 -4.45 20.72 10.24
N GLY A 207 -3.66 21.61 10.86
CA GLY A 207 -3.10 22.79 10.22
C GLY A 207 -2.33 22.47 8.93
N VAL A 208 -1.74 21.27 8.82
CA VAL A 208 -1.05 20.77 7.62
C VAL A 208 -1.96 20.82 6.38
N LEU A 209 -3.26 20.54 6.55
CA LEU A 209 -4.23 20.53 5.45
C LEU A 209 -4.51 21.92 4.87
N LYS A 210 -4.15 23.00 5.56
CA LYS A 210 -4.27 24.36 5.02
C LYS A 210 -3.20 24.66 3.97
N ASN A 211 -2.12 23.88 3.95
CA ASN A 211 -1.00 24.10 3.05
C ASN A 211 -1.33 23.58 1.63
N LYS A 212 -1.51 24.51 0.69
CA LYS A 212 -1.80 24.18 -0.72
C LYS A 212 -0.73 23.31 -1.39
N LEU A 213 0.53 23.41 -0.96
CA LEU A 213 1.63 22.59 -1.48
C LEU A 213 1.49 21.12 -1.06
N VAL A 214 0.96 20.86 0.14
CA VAL A 214 0.69 19.49 0.60
C VAL A 214 -0.31 18.82 -0.32
N TRP A 215 -1.39 19.51 -0.70
CA TRP A 215 -2.40 18.97 -1.62
C TRP A 215 -1.90 18.76 -3.03
N SER A 216 -1.04 19.64 -3.55
CA SER A 216 -0.48 19.44 -4.89
C SER A 216 0.46 18.24 -4.93
N ILE A 217 1.32 18.07 -3.91
CA ILE A 217 2.19 16.90 -3.78
C ILE A 217 1.38 15.62 -3.53
N LEU A 218 0.37 15.66 -2.65
CA LEU A 218 -0.55 14.53 -2.43
C LEU A 218 -1.31 14.16 -3.70
N GLY A 219 -1.66 15.12 -4.55
CA GLY A 219 -2.30 14.87 -5.84
C GLY A 219 -1.44 14.04 -6.79
N ILE A 220 -0.11 14.16 -6.71
CA ILE A 220 0.82 13.29 -7.45
C ILE A 220 0.62 11.83 -7.02
N CYS A 221 0.48 11.60 -5.71
CA CYS A 221 0.23 10.28 -5.16
C CYS A 221 -1.17 9.77 -5.54
N ILE A 222 -2.22 10.52 -5.17
CA ILE A 222 -3.63 10.11 -5.34
C ILE A 222 -3.95 9.77 -6.81
N ILE A 223 -3.51 10.61 -7.75
CA ILE A 223 -3.83 10.44 -9.17
C ILE A 223 -2.76 9.57 -9.85
N GLY A 224 -1.49 9.92 -9.68
CA GLY A 224 -0.39 9.28 -10.40
C GLY A 224 -0.24 7.79 -10.07
N PHE A 225 -0.20 7.43 -8.78
CA PHE A 225 -0.08 6.02 -8.39
C PHE A 225 -1.28 5.17 -8.78
N GLY A 226 -2.42 5.79 -9.13
CA GLY A 226 -3.56 5.07 -9.67
C GLY A 226 -3.18 4.27 -10.92
N GLY A 227 -2.18 4.73 -11.69
CA GLY A 227 -1.67 3.99 -12.84
C GLY A 227 -1.00 2.66 -12.49
N VAL A 228 -0.21 2.62 -11.40
CA VAL A 228 0.39 1.37 -10.89
C VAL A 228 -0.72 0.37 -10.56
N PHE A 229 -1.67 0.80 -9.72
CA PHE A 229 -2.74 -0.07 -9.24
C PHE A 229 -3.71 -0.47 -10.36
N CYS A 230 -3.89 0.37 -11.37
CA CYS A 230 -4.69 0.06 -12.56
C CYS A 230 -4.11 -1.13 -13.33
N ILE A 231 -2.83 -1.06 -13.75
CA ILE A 231 -2.20 -2.18 -14.47
C ILE A 231 -2.09 -3.40 -13.57
N TYR A 232 -1.59 -3.23 -12.35
CA TYR A 232 -1.30 -4.34 -11.44
C TYR A 232 -2.55 -5.15 -11.07
N THR A 233 -3.70 -4.50 -10.96
CA THR A 233 -4.99 -5.16 -10.70
C THR A 233 -5.40 -6.14 -11.80
N TYR A 234 -5.25 -5.74 -13.06
CA TYR A 234 -5.72 -6.51 -14.21
C TYR A 234 -4.58 -7.22 -14.94
N LEU A 235 -3.40 -7.29 -14.31
CA LEU A 235 -2.21 -7.91 -14.89
C LEU A 235 -2.41 -9.41 -15.12
N ALA A 236 -3.08 -10.10 -14.20
CA ALA A 236 -3.39 -11.51 -14.36
C ALA A 236 -4.33 -11.75 -15.55
N ASP A 237 -5.40 -10.95 -15.70
CA ASP A 237 -6.27 -11.00 -16.88
C ASP A 237 -5.50 -10.74 -18.17
N THR A 238 -4.55 -9.79 -18.15
CA THR A 238 -3.69 -9.50 -19.31
C THR A 238 -2.82 -10.68 -19.71
N ILE A 239 -2.15 -11.31 -18.74
CA ILE A 239 -1.28 -12.48 -18.96
C ILE A 239 -2.08 -13.65 -19.55
N LEU A 240 -3.28 -13.91 -19.02
CA LEU A 240 -4.10 -15.06 -19.42
C LEU A 240 -4.81 -14.85 -20.76
N THR A 241 -5.30 -13.64 -21.03
CA THR A 241 -6.19 -13.39 -22.19
C THR A 241 -5.50 -12.73 -23.38
N VAL A 242 -4.46 -11.92 -23.15
CA VAL A 242 -3.75 -11.19 -24.22
C VAL A 242 -2.46 -11.92 -24.58
N THR A 243 -1.64 -12.25 -23.58
CA THR A 243 -0.39 -13.00 -23.79
C THR A 243 -0.65 -14.48 -24.04
N ASN A 244 -1.80 -15.00 -23.60
CA ASN A 244 -2.13 -16.44 -23.61
C ASN A 244 -1.05 -17.30 -22.93
N ALA A 245 -0.43 -16.75 -21.89
CA ALA A 245 0.65 -17.41 -21.16
C ALA A 245 0.09 -18.31 -20.05
N PRO A 246 0.83 -19.34 -19.61
CA PRO A 246 0.38 -20.22 -18.54
C PRO A 246 0.23 -19.47 -17.21
N GLU A 247 -0.66 -19.95 -16.33
CA GLU A 247 -0.97 -19.32 -15.03
C GLU A 247 0.26 -19.04 -14.14
N ILE A 248 1.27 -19.92 -14.19
CA ILE A 248 2.54 -19.74 -13.45
C ILE A 248 3.22 -18.40 -13.76
N SER A 249 3.01 -17.87 -14.97
CA SER A 249 3.56 -16.60 -15.43
C SER A 249 3.10 -15.41 -14.59
N ILE A 250 1.91 -15.49 -13.98
CA ILE A 250 1.38 -14.45 -13.09
C ILE A 250 2.31 -14.31 -11.88
N SER A 251 2.64 -15.42 -11.24
CA SER A 251 3.49 -15.43 -10.04
C SER A 251 4.92 -14.95 -10.35
N ILE A 252 5.46 -15.29 -11.53
CA ILE A 252 6.74 -14.76 -12.01
C ILE A 252 6.65 -13.23 -12.20
N ALA A 253 5.58 -12.72 -12.81
CA ALA A 253 5.36 -11.30 -12.97
C ALA A 253 5.25 -10.57 -11.61
N MET A 254 4.61 -11.16 -10.61
CA MET A 254 4.53 -10.61 -9.25
C MET A 254 5.91 -10.51 -8.59
N VAL A 255 6.78 -11.52 -8.77
CA VAL A 255 8.18 -11.46 -8.30
C VAL A 255 8.92 -10.31 -8.98
N LEU A 256 8.81 -10.19 -10.31
CA LEU A 256 9.46 -9.12 -11.07
C LEU A 256 8.97 -7.73 -10.66
N PHE A 257 7.68 -7.57 -10.40
CA PHE A 257 7.11 -6.34 -9.86
C PHE A 257 7.70 -6.00 -8.48
N GLY A 258 7.83 -6.98 -7.58
CA GLY A 258 8.44 -6.80 -6.27
C GLY A 258 9.93 -6.46 -6.32
N VAL A 259 10.70 -7.12 -7.19
CA VAL A 259 12.12 -6.80 -7.44
C VAL A 259 12.26 -5.41 -8.06
N GLY A 260 11.37 -5.06 -9.00
CA GLY A 260 11.28 -3.73 -9.57
C GLY A 260 11.00 -2.67 -8.51
N THR A 261 10.05 -2.92 -7.61
CA THR A 261 9.73 -2.02 -6.47
C THR A 261 10.95 -1.75 -5.60
N THR A 262 11.70 -2.80 -5.26
CA THR A 262 12.94 -2.67 -4.47
C THR A 262 14.00 -1.86 -5.20
N THR A 263 14.18 -2.15 -6.49
CA THR A 263 15.17 -1.46 -7.35
C THR A 263 14.80 0.01 -7.53
N GLY A 264 13.54 0.29 -7.81
CA GLY A 264 12.99 1.65 -7.94
C GLY A 264 13.13 2.47 -6.67
N ASN A 265 12.79 1.90 -5.51
CA ASN A 265 12.98 2.57 -4.22
C ASN A 265 14.44 2.99 -3.99
N TRP A 266 15.39 2.11 -4.31
CA TRP A 266 16.81 2.41 -4.18
C TRP A 266 17.28 3.50 -5.16
N ILE A 267 16.91 3.37 -6.44
CA ILE A 267 17.26 4.33 -7.49
C ILE A 267 16.65 5.70 -7.19
N CYS A 268 15.33 5.76 -7.03
CA CYS A 268 14.61 7.02 -6.76
C CYS A 268 15.07 7.67 -5.45
N GLY A 269 15.33 6.89 -4.39
CA GLY A 269 15.89 7.42 -3.14
C GLY A 269 17.23 8.11 -3.36
N LYS A 270 18.16 7.45 -4.05
CA LYS A 270 19.50 8.00 -4.33
C LYS A 270 19.46 9.31 -5.13
N TYR A 271 18.59 9.40 -6.14
CA TYR A 271 18.48 10.63 -6.95
C TYR A 271 17.64 11.72 -6.27
N ALA A 272 16.68 11.33 -5.42
CA ALA A 272 15.89 12.27 -4.64
C ALA A 272 16.73 13.07 -3.65
N ASP A 273 17.79 12.49 -3.08
CA ASP A 273 18.72 13.21 -2.20
C ASP A 273 19.37 14.43 -2.89
N GLN A 274 19.48 14.42 -4.23
CA GLN A 274 20.02 15.55 -4.99
C GLN A 274 18.91 16.53 -5.41
N SER A 275 17.80 16.01 -5.94
CA SER A 275 16.65 16.83 -6.34
C SER A 275 15.36 16.00 -6.31
N PRO A 276 14.55 16.11 -5.25
CA PRO A 276 13.28 15.40 -5.14
C PRO A 276 12.30 15.79 -6.26
N VAL A 277 12.27 17.07 -6.62
CA VAL A 277 11.39 17.61 -7.67
C VAL A 277 11.79 17.07 -9.04
N ASN A 278 13.06 17.13 -9.43
CA ASN A 278 13.46 16.63 -10.76
C ASN A 278 13.32 15.10 -10.84
N THR A 279 13.68 14.39 -9.78
CA THR A 279 13.55 12.92 -9.71
C THR A 279 12.10 12.49 -9.88
N SER A 280 11.17 13.14 -9.17
CA SER A 280 9.73 12.82 -9.30
C SER A 280 9.18 13.12 -10.69
N GLY A 281 9.59 14.22 -11.33
CA GLY A 281 9.17 14.56 -12.70
C GLY A 281 9.64 13.54 -13.73
N ILE A 282 10.92 13.17 -13.67
CA ILE A 282 11.52 12.16 -14.57
C ILE A 282 10.85 10.79 -14.37
N ALA A 283 10.66 10.38 -13.11
CA ALA A 283 10.00 9.11 -12.80
C ALA A 283 8.55 9.06 -13.29
N LEU A 284 7.79 10.17 -13.20
CA LEU A 284 6.43 10.25 -13.75
C LEU A 284 6.42 10.12 -15.28
N ILE A 285 7.31 10.82 -15.99
CA ILE A 285 7.44 10.69 -17.46
C ILE A 285 7.79 9.25 -17.84
N ALA A 286 8.76 8.65 -17.15
CA ALA A 286 9.12 7.25 -17.38
C ALA A 286 7.93 6.32 -17.14
N SER A 287 7.12 6.56 -16.09
CA SER A 287 5.93 5.77 -15.77
C SER A 287 4.83 5.90 -16.84
N ILE A 288 4.65 7.10 -17.41
CA ILE A 288 3.76 7.31 -18.56
C ILE A 288 4.22 6.45 -19.74
N LEU A 289 5.51 6.54 -20.10
CA LEU A 289 6.07 5.80 -21.23
C LEU A 289 5.96 4.28 -21.02
N VAL A 290 6.32 3.79 -19.84
CA VAL A 290 6.19 2.37 -19.48
C VAL A 290 4.74 1.90 -19.60
N SER A 291 3.78 2.71 -19.16
CA SER A 291 2.34 2.37 -19.23
C SER A 291 1.82 2.34 -20.67
N LEU A 292 2.31 3.22 -21.55
CA LEU A 292 1.99 3.15 -22.98
C LEU A 292 2.65 1.93 -23.65
N CYS A 293 3.92 1.66 -23.33
CA CYS A 293 4.63 0.48 -23.82
C CYS A 293 3.99 -0.82 -23.35
N PHE A 294 3.42 -0.87 -22.14
CA PHE A 294 2.73 -2.04 -21.58
C PHE A 294 1.65 -2.59 -22.51
N VAL A 295 0.90 -1.72 -23.20
CA VAL A 295 -0.18 -2.13 -24.11
C VAL A 295 0.33 -3.06 -25.21
N TYR A 296 1.49 -2.74 -25.79
CA TYR A 296 2.13 -3.51 -26.84
C TYR A 296 3.00 -4.64 -26.29
N ALA A 297 3.65 -4.41 -25.16
CA ALA A 297 4.46 -5.43 -24.47
C ALA A 297 3.60 -6.63 -24.03
N ALA A 298 2.32 -6.43 -23.75
CA ALA A 298 1.40 -7.51 -23.37
C ALA A 298 1.24 -8.64 -24.41
N TYR A 299 1.58 -8.40 -25.68
CA TYR A 299 1.52 -9.44 -26.72
C TYR A 299 2.69 -10.41 -26.68
N GLU A 300 3.75 -10.12 -25.94
CA GLU A 300 4.86 -11.06 -25.76
C GLU A 300 5.34 -11.13 -24.31
N LEU A 301 5.51 -12.34 -23.79
CA LEU A 301 5.75 -12.63 -22.38
C LEU A 301 7.01 -11.94 -21.83
N TRP A 302 8.11 -11.98 -22.59
CA TRP A 302 9.38 -11.40 -22.13
C TRP A 302 9.35 -9.87 -22.08
N THR A 303 8.70 -9.23 -23.04
CA THR A 303 8.56 -7.76 -23.05
C THR A 303 7.55 -7.31 -21.99
N LEU A 304 6.49 -8.09 -21.75
CA LEU A 304 5.57 -7.89 -20.65
C LEU A 304 6.30 -7.96 -19.29
N TYR A 305 7.14 -8.96 -19.07
CA TYR A 305 7.95 -9.07 -17.86
C TYR A 305 8.85 -7.86 -17.61
N LEU A 306 9.50 -7.35 -18.66
CA LEU A 306 10.27 -6.11 -18.56
C LEU A 306 9.37 -4.91 -18.21
N ALA A 307 8.21 -4.79 -18.85
CA ALA A 307 7.26 -3.71 -18.56
C ALA A 307 6.75 -3.78 -17.10
N VAL A 308 6.48 -4.97 -16.57
CA VAL A 308 6.05 -5.20 -15.19
C VAL A 308 7.17 -4.86 -14.20
N PHE A 309 8.42 -5.24 -14.49
CA PHE A 309 9.57 -4.83 -13.69
C PHE A 309 9.70 -3.30 -13.65
N CYS A 310 9.61 -2.64 -14.81
CA CYS A 310 9.66 -1.18 -14.91
C CYS A 310 8.49 -0.49 -14.20
N LEU A 311 7.28 -1.08 -14.26
CA LEU A 311 6.13 -0.63 -13.49
C LEU A 311 6.40 -0.74 -11.99
N GLY A 312 7.00 -1.85 -11.54
CA GLY A 312 7.49 -2.00 -10.16
C GLY A 312 8.45 -0.87 -9.78
N CYS A 313 9.41 -0.54 -10.65
CA CYS A 313 10.36 0.56 -10.41
C CYS A 313 9.67 1.91 -10.17
N SER A 314 8.51 2.18 -10.78
CA SER A 314 7.77 3.43 -10.54
C SER A 314 7.29 3.60 -9.09
N VAL A 315 7.15 2.50 -8.34
CA VAL A 315 6.79 2.55 -6.91
C VAL A 315 7.83 3.31 -6.09
N GLY A 316 9.07 3.40 -6.59
CA GLY A 316 10.14 4.22 -6.03
C GLY A 316 9.78 5.71 -5.86
N LEU A 317 8.82 6.21 -6.65
CA LEU A 317 8.28 7.56 -6.53
C LEU A 317 7.66 7.80 -5.14
N ALA A 318 7.25 6.75 -4.43
CA ALA A 318 6.60 6.87 -3.13
C ALA A 318 7.51 7.48 -2.06
N ALA A 319 8.77 7.03 -2.01
CA ALA A 319 9.78 7.56 -1.10
C ALA A 319 10.06 9.05 -1.40
N VAL A 320 10.10 9.43 -2.67
CA VAL A 320 10.34 10.80 -3.12
C VAL A 320 9.19 11.72 -2.70
N ILE A 321 7.95 11.31 -2.97
CA ILE A 321 6.74 12.06 -2.57
C ILE A 321 6.68 12.22 -1.05
N GLN A 322 6.98 11.15 -0.31
CA GLN A 322 7.00 11.19 1.15
C GLN A 322 8.02 12.22 1.67
N SER A 323 9.23 12.26 1.09
CA SER A 323 10.23 13.29 1.42
C SER A 323 9.73 14.71 1.12
N MET A 324 9.15 14.92 -0.07
CA MET A 324 8.62 16.22 -0.48
C MET A 324 7.50 16.72 0.45
N LEU A 325 6.66 15.81 0.97
CA LEU A 325 5.61 16.16 1.93
C LEU A 325 6.18 16.55 3.29
N PHE A 326 7.22 15.86 3.77
CA PHE A 326 7.92 16.23 5.00
C PHE A 326 8.54 17.62 4.90
N ASP A 327 9.21 17.94 3.80
CA ASP A 327 9.78 19.27 3.56
C ASP A 327 8.70 20.36 3.46
N ALA A 328 7.51 20.01 2.93
CA ALA A 328 6.41 20.96 2.78
C ALA A 328 5.77 21.36 4.12
N SER A 329 5.90 20.58 5.20
CA SER A 329 5.34 20.90 6.51
C SER A 329 6.13 20.29 7.69
N PRO A 330 7.20 20.96 8.16
CA PRO A 330 8.07 20.47 9.25
C PRO A 330 7.38 20.23 10.60
N ASP A 331 6.27 20.92 10.88
CA ASP A 331 5.59 20.83 12.18
C ASP A 331 4.56 19.68 12.27
N GLY A 332 4.34 18.92 11.20
CA GLY A 332 3.22 17.99 11.05
C GLY A 332 3.58 16.56 10.61
N HIS A 333 4.73 16.05 11.07
CA HIS A 333 5.28 14.77 10.61
C HIS A 333 4.31 13.58 10.78
N SER A 334 3.53 13.53 11.87
CA SER A 334 2.61 12.41 12.13
C SER A 334 1.42 12.43 11.14
N MET A 335 0.83 13.61 10.93
CA MET A 335 -0.26 13.82 9.98
C MET A 335 0.20 13.56 8.53
N ILE A 336 1.40 13.98 8.14
CA ILE A 336 1.95 13.70 6.81
C ILE A 336 2.04 12.19 6.56
N GLY A 337 2.56 11.42 7.52
CA GLY A 337 2.63 9.97 7.40
C GLY A 337 1.26 9.32 7.15
N ALA A 338 0.23 9.79 7.85
CA ALA A 338 -1.15 9.32 7.65
C ALA A 338 -1.71 9.74 6.27
N LEU A 339 -1.48 10.99 5.85
CA LEU A 339 -1.93 11.50 4.55
C LEU A 339 -1.29 10.77 3.38
N VAL A 340 -0.02 10.39 3.50
CA VAL A 340 0.67 9.56 2.51
C VAL A 340 -0.05 8.22 2.34
N GLN A 341 -0.35 7.52 3.44
CA GLN A 341 -1.05 6.23 3.38
C GLN A 341 -2.46 6.36 2.79
N CYS A 342 -3.20 7.39 3.20
CA CYS A 342 -4.51 7.69 2.62
C CYS A 342 -4.40 8.04 1.13
N GLY A 343 -3.37 8.78 0.72
CA GLY A 343 -3.11 9.10 -0.68
C GLY A 343 -2.88 7.86 -1.53
N PHE A 344 -1.99 6.97 -1.09
CA PHE A 344 -1.71 5.71 -1.79
C PHE A 344 -2.92 4.81 -1.89
N ASN A 345 -3.71 4.72 -0.82
CA ASN A 345 -4.92 3.89 -0.85
C ASN A 345 -6.06 4.55 -1.63
N THR A 346 -6.12 5.88 -1.70
CA THR A 346 -7.04 6.55 -2.64
C THR A 346 -6.63 6.22 -4.07
N ALA A 347 -5.33 6.22 -4.38
CA ALA A 347 -4.82 5.77 -5.67
C ALA A 347 -5.14 4.29 -5.94
N ASN A 348 -5.01 3.41 -4.94
CA ASN A 348 -5.39 2.00 -4.99
C ASN A 348 -6.90 1.78 -5.06
N ALA A 349 -7.73 2.80 -4.80
CA ALA A 349 -9.16 2.77 -5.09
C ALA A 349 -9.46 3.22 -6.53
N ILE A 350 -8.82 4.30 -6.97
CA ILE A 350 -9.01 4.92 -8.30
C ILE A 350 -8.51 4.01 -9.41
N GLY A 351 -7.32 3.40 -9.26
CA GLY A 351 -6.69 2.58 -10.30
C GLY A 351 -7.55 1.40 -10.77
N PRO A 352 -7.93 0.48 -9.88
CA PRO A 352 -8.81 -0.64 -10.22
C PRO A 352 -10.16 -0.15 -10.79
N TRP A 353 -10.75 0.89 -10.21
CA TRP A 353 -12.03 1.43 -10.66
C TRP A 353 -11.94 2.00 -12.09
N ALA A 354 -10.94 2.84 -12.37
CA ALA A 354 -10.74 3.43 -13.69
C ALA A 354 -10.38 2.39 -14.74
N GLY A 355 -9.53 1.41 -14.39
CA GLY A 355 -9.24 0.27 -15.27
C GLY A 355 -10.49 -0.56 -15.54
N GLY A 356 -11.32 -0.79 -14.51
CA GLY A 356 -12.58 -1.53 -14.63
C GLY A 356 -13.58 -0.84 -15.55
N LEU A 357 -13.68 0.49 -15.51
CA LEU A 357 -14.49 1.25 -16.46
C LEU A 357 -14.06 1.02 -17.92
N MET A 358 -12.75 0.94 -18.17
CA MET A 358 -12.24 0.62 -19.50
C MET A 358 -12.63 -0.80 -19.92
N LEU A 359 -12.46 -1.79 -19.04
CA LEU A 359 -12.83 -3.18 -19.33
C LEU A 359 -14.34 -3.37 -19.52
N ALA A 360 -15.18 -2.59 -18.83
CA ALA A 360 -16.62 -2.60 -19.00
C ALA A 360 -17.08 -2.18 -20.41
N THR A 361 -16.24 -1.49 -21.18
CA THR A 361 -16.51 -1.18 -22.60
C THR A 361 -16.28 -2.37 -23.54
N GLY A 362 -15.79 -3.49 -23.03
CA GLY A 362 -15.35 -4.64 -23.83
C GLY A 362 -13.89 -4.56 -24.30
N ALA A 363 -13.13 -3.58 -23.80
CA ALA A 363 -11.70 -3.46 -24.10
C ALA A 363 -10.89 -4.63 -23.52
N ALA A 364 -9.80 -4.98 -24.22
CA ALA A 364 -8.86 -6.00 -23.74
C ALA A 364 -8.13 -5.54 -22.46
N PRO A 365 -7.76 -6.46 -21.54
CA PRO A 365 -7.11 -6.13 -20.27
C PRO A 365 -5.82 -5.29 -20.38
N ASN A 366 -5.05 -5.46 -21.45
CA ASN A 366 -3.83 -4.67 -21.69
C ASN A 366 -4.11 -3.18 -21.93
N TYR A 367 -5.34 -2.78 -22.29
CA TYR A 367 -5.71 -1.37 -22.48
C TYR A 367 -5.75 -0.58 -21.17
N THR A 368 -5.68 -1.26 -20.01
CA THR A 368 -5.40 -0.63 -18.72
C THR A 368 -4.07 0.14 -18.72
N GLY A 369 -3.14 -0.16 -19.63
CA GLY A 369 -1.94 0.65 -19.88
C GLY A 369 -2.25 2.09 -20.31
N TYR A 370 -3.26 2.30 -21.17
CA TYR A 370 -3.68 3.65 -21.56
C TYR A 370 -4.30 4.43 -20.40
N VAL A 371 -5.14 3.75 -19.59
CA VAL A 371 -5.73 4.34 -18.38
C VAL A 371 -4.63 4.70 -17.38
N ALA A 372 -3.65 3.83 -17.19
CA ALA A 372 -2.51 4.11 -16.32
C ALA A 372 -1.66 5.28 -16.82
N ALA A 373 -1.40 5.37 -18.12
CA ALA A 373 -0.71 6.51 -18.71
C ALA A 373 -1.48 7.83 -18.49
N MET A 374 -2.81 7.80 -18.60
CA MET A 374 -3.67 8.96 -18.28
C MET A 374 -3.57 9.35 -16.80
N LEU A 375 -3.60 8.39 -15.89
CA LEU A 375 -3.47 8.63 -14.44
C LEU A 375 -2.08 9.18 -14.08
N PHE A 376 -1.00 8.60 -14.60
CA PHE A 376 0.34 9.14 -14.43
C PHE A 376 0.48 10.55 -15.03
N SER A 377 -0.18 10.83 -16.15
CA SER A 377 -0.23 12.18 -16.74
C SER A 377 -0.94 13.16 -15.82
N GLY A 378 -2.04 12.75 -15.17
CA GLY A 378 -2.69 13.53 -14.12
C GLY A 378 -1.76 13.79 -12.93
N GLY A 379 -1.01 12.78 -12.49
CA GLY A 379 0.06 12.93 -11.49
C GLY A 379 1.16 13.91 -11.93
N PHE A 380 1.55 13.89 -13.20
CA PHE A 380 2.52 14.82 -13.79
C PHE A 380 2.01 16.27 -13.82
N LEU A 381 0.71 16.47 -14.10
CA LEU A 381 0.09 17.81 -13.99
C LEU A 381 0.13 18.32 -12.54
N MET A 382 -0.18 17.47 -11.57
CA MET A 382 -0.06 17.81 -10.15
C MET A 382 1.39 18.12 -9.75
N TRP A 383 2.35 17.38 -10.33
CA TRP A 383 3.77 17.64 -10.16
C TRP A 383 4.17 19.01 -10.72
N LEU A 384 3.71 19.39 -11.92
CA LEU A 384 3.94 20.72 -12.49
C LEU A 384 3.44 21.82 -11.54
N VAL A 385 2.22 21.68 -11.02
CA VAL A 385 1.65 22.63 -10.04
C VAL A 385 2.53 22.71 -8.78
N SER A 386 2.94 21.57 -8.22
CA SER A 386 3.80 21.53 -7.04
C SER A 386 5.18 22.17 -7.30
N SER A 387 5.76 21.95 -8.49
CA SER A 387 7.07 22.48 -8.86
C SER A 387 7.04 24.02 -8.96
N VAL A 388 5.97 24.58 -9.51
CA VAL A 388 5.76 26.04 -9.57
C VAL A 388 5.58 26.63 -8.17
N GLN A 389 4.81 25.96 -7.32
CA GLN A 389 4.61 26.39 -5.93
C GLN A 389 5.92 26.36 -5.11
N ILE A 390 6.74 25.34 -5.29
CA ILE A 390 8.06 25.22 -4.63
C ILE A 390 8.98 26.34 -5.10
N LYS A 391 9.09 26.59 -6.43
CA LYS A 391 9.90 27.68 -6.98
C LYS A 391 9.46 29.05 -6.43
N ARG A 392 8.16 29.31 -6.34
CA ARG A 392 7.61 30.56 -5.77
C ARG A 392 7.93 30.75 -4.29
N ARG A 393 8.11 29.68 -3.51
CA ARG A 393 8.53 29.77 -2.11
C ARG A 393 10.03 30.06 -1.95
N LEU A 394 10.85 29.56 -2.89
CA LEU A 394 12.30 29.75 -2.88
C LEU A 394 12.75 31.10 -3.47
N GLN A 395 11.85 31.82 -4.15
CA GLN A 395 12.03 33.21 -4.53
C GLN A 395 11.30 34.10 -3.52
N PRO A 396 11.93 34.53 -2.41
CA PRO A 396 11.36 35.61 -1.63
C PRO A 396 11.25 36.83 -2.56
N SER A 397 10.08 37.46 -2.51
CA SER A 397 9.72 38.67 -3.25
C SER A 397 10.89 39.65 -3.37
N LEU A 398 11.39 39.84 -4.59
CA LEU A 398 11.92 41.14 -5.03
C LEU A 398 10.72 42.09 -5.14
N CYS A 399 10.22 42.57 -4.00
CA CYS A 399 9.29 43.69 -3.87
C CYS A 399 9.50 44.32 -2.49
#